data_AF-A0A3D9DFK3-F1
#
_entry.id   AF-A0A3D9DFK3-F1
#
_cell.length_a   1.000
_cell.length_b   1.000
_cell.length_c   1.000
_cell.angle_alpha   90.00
_cell.angle_beta   90.00
_cell.angle_gamma   90.00
#
_symmetry.space_group_name_H-M   'P 1'
#
loop_
_entity.id
_entity.type
_entity.pdbx_description
1 polymer ?
#
loop_
_entity_poly.entity_id
_entity_poly.type
_entity_poly.pdbx_seq_one_letter_code
_entity_poly.pdbx_strand_id
1 'polypeptide(L)'
;MNYIKIISNKNFQLMKLPTELGDKYIETVLSNLSLEDLPGEEWKLIEGFENYSISNYGRVKSLERWVPNPQGGKQKILDRIMKLQALKYFNKYLNAHFYNVRCNLSIEGKSYGKSVARLVYYHFVEKFDMDDHSFLISFKDDNRFNVHFSNLEKLTVSKLHSKSLSAGRGKKGNYQQAVSQYTVHGDFVATYENIYAASEILGIYPPHILSVLNKKKITTGRFLWFEKGYKPTKEDFIPERKSKPEKILNTILWKRLGQPLIDESNPPACMNLSLKNLPGERWKPFPGLEEYFNISNKGRVKRLNTWTQNVSQTFWKEHIISLLVKKSDSEKYFLYTKLSCNGKSYNIAITRILYYCFIEEFDLKDRHLVIVNKNDPQWDLDISKLTLQSVTNILTERNKLYATKLRTVLNSKEVFNNSLWEKLDKPRINKKSPPAVFDLNLRDLPDESWRPLPGFEGKYVISNKGRVKRLIGWRSGVEFYEEEQILSLKLKKTDSPYLYFNLRTNEGRFKKRLPRMLYYCFFEEFDLNDRTLWIINENETLWDMDLSKLSLRSMADALNERKTKT
;
A
#
# COMPACT_ATOMS: atom_id res chain seq x y z
N MET A 1 -5.11 -15.69 11.66
CA MET A 1 -5.50 -14.25 11.69
C MET A 1 -7.00 -14.13 11.53
N ASN A 2 -7.69 -13.49 12.49
CA ASN A 2 -9.14 -13.20 12.52
C ASN A 2 -10.13 -14.33 12.86
N TYR A 3 -9.81 -15.19 13.82
CA TYR A 3 -10.87 -15.88 14.57
C TYR A 3 -10.88 -15.31 15.97
N ILE A 4 -12.05 -14.79 16.36
CA ILE A 4 -12.31 -13.97 17.54
C ILE A 4 -12.11 -12.45 17.30
N LYS A 5 -12.94 -11.89 16.40
CA LYS A 5 -13.72 -10.72 16.84
C LYS A 5 -14.70 -11.25 17.89
N ILE A 6 -14.30 -11.31 19.16
CA ILE A 6 -15.26 -11.27 20.27
C ILE A 6 -16.11 -10.05 19.96
N ILE A 7 -17.36 -10.29 19.57
CA ILE A 7 -18.50 -9.37 19.72
C ILE A 7 -18.07 -7.90 19.58
N SER A 8 -17.61 -7.53 18.37
CA SER A 8 -17.43 -6.11 18.06
C SER A 8 -18.83 -5.51 17.92
N ASN A 9 -19.12 -4.52 18.76
CA ASN A 9 -20.38 -3.81 18.98
C ASN A 9 -21.38 -4.48 19.94
N LYS A 10 -21.23 -4.13 21.23
CA LYS A 10 -22.29 -3.48 22.05
C LYS A 10 -21.71 -3.08 23.42
N ASN A 11 -21.56 -1.76 23.64
CA ASN A 11 -21.44 -1.04 24.91
C ASN A 11 -20.62 -1.73 26.04
N PHE A 12 -19.30 -1.79 25.88
CA PHE A 12 -18.41 -2.02 27.01
C PHE A 12 -18.11 -0.66 27.66
N GLN A 13 -18.46 -0.50 28.94
CA GLN A 13 -18.15 0.70 29.70
C GLN A 13 -17.11 0.35 30.76
N LEU A 14 -15.95 1.01 30.66
CA LEU A 14 -14.93 0.95 31.70
C LEU A 14 -15.35 1.89 32.83
N MET A 15 -15.42 1.36 34.05
CA MET A 15 -15.83 2.11 35.23
C MET A 15 -14.95 1.76 36.44
N LYS A 16 -15.08 2.54 37.50
CA LYS A 16 -14.55 2.18 38.83
C LYS A 16 -15.21 0.87 39.30
N LEU A 17 -14.58 0.18 40.24
CA LEU A 17 -15.22 -0.98 40.88
C LEU A 17 -16.58 -0.55 41.46
N PRO A 18 -17.67 -1.27 41.16
CA PRO A 18 -19.02 -0.90 41.57
C PRO A 18 -19.27 -1.31 43.02
N THR A 19 -18.76 -0.53 43.97
CA THR A 19 -18.95 -0.75 45.41
C THR A 19 -20.42 -0.71 45.81
N GLU A 20 -21.26 0.00 45.05
CA GLU A 20 -22.71 0.05 45.24
C GLU A 20 -23.43 -1.31 45.11
N LEU A 21 -22.77 -2.35 44.61
CA LEU A 21 -23.34 -3.69 44.52
C LEU A 21 -23.31 -4.46 45.85
N GLY A 22 -22.62 -3.96 46.88
CA GLY A 22 -22.51 -4.64 48.19
C GLY A 22 -21.75 -5.97 48.13
N ASP A 23 -20.89 -6.15 47.12
CA ASP A 23 -20.10 -7.38 46.99
C ASP A 23 -18.96 -7.38 48.01
N LYS A 24 -19.00 -8.35 48.93
CA LYS A 24 -18.02 -8.48 50.02
C LYS A 24 -16.58 -8.55 49.52
N TYR A 25 -16.33 -9.17 48.37
CA TYR A 25 -14.97 -9.29 47.81
C TYR A 25 -14.48 -7.96 47.23
N ILE A 26 -15.37 -7.17 46.62
CA ILE A 26 -15.05 -5.80 46.21
C ILE A 26 -14.63 -4.96 47.42
N GLU A 27 -15.44 -4.98 48.48
CA GLU A 27 -15.25 -4.11 49.65
C GLU A 27 -13.99 -4.48 50.44
N THR A 28 -13.80 -5.76 50.73
CA THR A 28 -12.74 -6.23 51.64
C THR A 28 -11.39 -6.43 50.94
N VAL A 29 -11.39 -6.75 49.65
CA VAL A 29 -10.17 -7.12 48.91
C VAL A 29 -9.85 -6.13 47.81
N LEU A 30 -10.70 -6.00 46.79
CA LEU A 30 -10.35 -5.25 45.57
C LEU A 30 -10.30 -3.73 45.78
N SER A 31 -11.03 -3.22 46.75
CA SER A 31 -11.05 -1.80 47.13
C SER A 31 -10.04 -1.46 48.23
N ASN A 32 -9.39 -2.46 48.82
CA ASN A 32 -8.38 -2.25 49.85
C ASN A 32 -7.08 -1.73 49.20
N LEU A 33 -6.74 -0.48 49.51
CA LEU A 33 -5.53 0.20 49.00
C LEU A 33 -4.40 0.23 50.03
N SER A 34 -4.57 -0.39 51.20
CA SER A 34 -3.51 -0.52 52.21
C SER A 34 -2.33 -1.32 51.64
N LEU A 35 -1.12 -0.92 52.01
CA LEU A 35 0.09 -1.69 51.70
C LEU A 35 0.24 -2.91 52.62
N GLU A 36 -0.54 -2.99 53.70
CA GLU A 36 -0.60 -4.16 54.57
C GLU A 36 -1.15 -5.38 53.82
N ASP A 37 -0.55 -6.53 54.09
CA ASP A 37 -0.95 -7.79 53.49
C ASP A 37 -2.21 -8.33 54.18
N LEU A 38 -3.12 -8.89 53.37
CA LEU A 38 -4.25 -9.64 53.90
C LEU A 38 -3.76 -10.98 54.49
N PRO A 39 -4.51 -11.60 55.41
CA PRO A 39 -4.16 -12.92 55.92
C PRO A 39 -3.99 -13.94 54.79
N GLY A 40 -2.79 -14.55 54.69
CA GLY A 40 -2.47 -15.52 53.64
C GLY A 40 -2.25 -14.92 52.24
N GLU A 41 -2.02 -13.62 52.14
CA GLU A 41 -1.73 -12.96 50.88
C GLU A 41 -0.29 -13.24 50.42
N GLU A 42 -0.17 -13.77 49.21
CA GLU A 42 1.10 -14.05 48.55
C GLU A 42 1.25 -13.18 47.31
N TRP A 43 2.42 -12.58 47.10
CA TRP A 43 2.71 -11.69 45.98
C TRP A 43 3.70 -12.33 44.99
N LYS A 44 3.44 -12.17 43.68
CA LYS A 44 4.35 -12.57 42.60
C LYS A 44 4.57 -11.43 41.62
N LEU A 45 5.77 -11.31 41.07
CA LEU A 45 6.06 -10.36 39.99
C LEU A 45 5.24 -10.71 38.74
N ILE A 46 4.74 -9.70 38.05
CA ILE A 46 4.02 -9.88 36.78
C ILE A 46 5.05 -10.00 35.65
N GLU A 47 5.05 -11.15 34.96
CA GLU A 47 5.99 -11.44 33.88
C GLU A 47 5.75 -10.49 32.70
N GLY A 48 6.82 -9.82 32.22
CA GLY A 48 6.75 -8.76 31.20
C GLY A 48 6.31 -7.40 31.74
N PHE A 49 6.06 -7.28 33.04
CA PHE A 49 5.69 -6.06 33.76
C PHE A 49 6.35 -6.03 35.14
N GLU A 50 7.68 -6.16 35.19
CA GLU A 50 8.46 -6.39 36.41
C GLU A 50 8.36 -5.25 37.43
N ASN A 51 7.86 -4.08 37.00
CA ASN A 51 7.52 -2.94 37.86
C ASN A 51 6.26 -3.16 38.72
N TYR A 52 5.60 -4.32 38.57
CA TYR A 52 4.33 -4.63 39.21
C TYR A 52 4.36 -6.05 39.79
N SER A 53 3.62 -6.24 40.88
CA SER A 53 3.30 -7.55 41.44
C SER A 53 1.79 -7.73 41.55
N ILE A 54 1.36 -8.99 41.53
CA ILE A 54 -0.03 -9.39 41.71
C ILE A 54 -0.12 -10.40 42.85
N SER A 55 -1.16 -10.27 43.67
CA SER A 55 -1.41 -11.20 44.76
C SER A 55 -2.33 -12.35 44.38
N ASN A 56 -2.30 -13.43 45.16
CA ASN A 56 -3.24 -14.56 45.05
C ASN A 56 -4.71 -14.15 45.24
N TYR A 57 -4.96 -13.00 45.88
CA TYR A 57 -6.26 -12.34 46.01
C TYR A 57 -6.62 -11.41 44.84
N GLY A 58 -5.69 -11.17 43.91
CA GLY A 58 -5.90 -10.29 42.76
C GLY A 58 -5.73 -8.80 43.03
N ARG A 59 -5.14 -8.41 44.18
CA ARG A 59 -4.61 -7.05 44.36
C ARG A 59 -3.40 -6.88 43.44
N VAL A 60 -3.20 -5.68 42.91
CA VAL A 60 -2.06 -5.35 42.04
C VAL A 60 -1.26 -4.25 42.70
N LYS A 61 0.03 -4.46 42.92
CA LYS A 61 0.94 -3.50 43.56
C LYS A 61 1.91 -2.96 42.50
N SER A 62 1.96 -1.63 42.38
CA SER A 62 3.02 -0.94 41.67
C SER A 62 4.22 -0.85 42.60
N LEU A 63 5.38 -1.33 42.16
CA LEU A 63 6.60 -1.34 42.95
C LEU A 63 7.31 0.02 42.90
N GLU A 64 8.05 0.31 43.96
CA GLU A 64 8.90 1.49 44.03
C GLU A 64 9.96 1.46 42.91
N ARG A 65 10.12 2.57 42.19
CA ARG A 65 11.11 2.69 41.10
C ARG A 65 11.42 4.13 40.73
N TRP A 66 12.57 4.34 40.11
CA TRP A 66 12.94 5.60 39.48
C TRP A 66 12.56 5.58 37.99
N VAL A 67 11.81 6.58 37.54
CA VAL A 67 11.44 6.74 36.13
C VAL A 67 11.96 8.07 35.57
N PRO A 68 12.39 8.13 34.30
CA PRO A 68 12.74 9.40 33.66
C PRO A 68 11.48 10.27 33.50
N ASN A 69 11.58 11.54 33.88
CA ASN A 69 10.51 12.52 33.69
C ASN A 69 10.56 13.03 32.23
N PRO A 70 9.41 13.11 31.50
CA PRO A 70 9.35 13.70 30.17
C PRO A 70 9.94 15.12 30.04
N GLN A 71 9.99 15.88 31.15
CA GLN A 71 10.54 17.24 31.21
C GLN A 71 12.04 17.29 31.58
N GLY A 72 12.69 16.12 31.72
CA GLY A 72 14.05 15.97 32.23
C GLY A 72 14.11 15.59 33.71
N GLY A 73 15.13 14.81 34.11
CA GLY A 73 15.32 14.32 35.48
C GLY A 73 14.76 12.92 35.76
N LYS A 74 14.89 12.45 37.02
CA LYS A 74 14.32 11.17 37.49
C LYS A 74 13.26 11.44 38.56
N GLN A 75 12.09 10.84 38.45
CA GLN A 75 11.04 10.85 39.45
C GLN A 75 11.02 9.51 40.20
N LYS A 76 10.98 9.56 41.53
CA LYS A 76 10.74 8.37 42.36
C LYS A 76 9.24 8.10 42.43
N ILE A 77 8.80 6.94 41.93
CA ILE A 77 7.46 6.41 42.14
C ILE A 77 7.54 5.51 43.37
N LEU A 78 6.76 5.81 44.41
CA LEU A 78 6.64 4.97 45.59
C LEU A 78 5.74 3.76 45.33
N ASP A 79 5.87 2.74 46.17
CA ASP A 79 5.00 1.58 46.09
C ASP A 79 3.55 1.94 46.46
N ARG A 80 2.60 1.32 45.76
CA ARG A 80 1.17 1.53 46.02
C ARG A 80 0.33 0.38 45.49
N ILE A 81 -0.78 0.11 46.15
CA ILE A 81 -1.83 -0.76 45.60
C ILE A 81 -2.59 0.02 44.52
N MET A 82 -2.76 -0.62 43.36
CA MET A 82 -3.41 -0.03 42.21
C MET A 82 -4.93 -0.05 42.36
N LYS A 83 -5.57 1.06 41.97
CA LYS A 83 -7.02 1.11 41.81
C LYS A 83 -7.44 0.30 40.58
N LEU A 84 -8.11 -0.82 40.81
CA LEU A 84 -8.63 -1.67 39.75
C LEU A 84 -9.89 -1.07 39.12
N GLN A 85 -10.23 -1.56 37.93
CA GLN A 85 -11.40 -1.12 37.16
C GLN A 85 -12.30 -2.31 36.84
N ALA A 86 -13.59 -2.04 36.68
CA ALA A 86 -14.56 -3.02 36.22
C ALA A 86 -14.94 -2.72 34.76
N LEU A 87 -14.88 -3.74 33.92
CA LEU A 87 -15.47 -3.70 32.59
C LEU A 87 -16.92 -4.19 32.69
N LYS A 88 -17.87 -3.28 32.55
CA LYS A 88 -19.31 -3.59 32.57
C LYS A 88 -19.79 -3.95 31.17
N TYR A 89 -20.57 -5.01 31.06
CA TYR A 89 -21.28 -5.38 29.83
C TYR A 89 -22.67 -5.95 30.15
N PHE A 90 -23.60 -5.83 29.21
CA PHE A 90 -24.99 -6.23 29.40
C PHE A 90 -25.29 -7.57 28.72
N ASN A 91 -25.87 -8.52 29.46
CA ASN A 91 -26.39 -9.76 28.92
C ASN A 91 -27.90 -9.64 28.68
N LYS A 92 -28.28 -9.59 27.41
CA LYS A 92 -29.68 -9.47 26.98
C LYS A 92 -30.58 -10.67 27.33
N TYR A 93 -30.02 -11.85 27.58
CA TYR A 93 -30.78 -13.06 27.87
C TYR A 93 -31.22 -13.13 29.33
N LEU A 94 -30.34 -12.70 30.23
CA LEU A 94 -30.65 -12.56 31.66
C LEU A 94 -31.17 -11.18 32.05
N ASN A 95 -31.22 -10.24 31.10
CA ASN A 95 -31.52 -8.83 31.36
C ASN A 95 -30.66 -8.24 32.50
N ALA A 96 -29.39 -8.66 32.57
CA ALA A 96 -28.51 -8.40 33.70
C ALA A 96 -27.12 -7.88 33.26
N HIS A 97 -26.48 -7.10 34.13
CA HIS A 97 -25.12 -6.64 33.92
C HIS A 97 -24.10 -7.62 34.47
N PHE A 98 -23.01 -7.79 33.73
CA PHE A 98 -21.85 -8.59 34.12
C PHE A 98 -20.61 -7.70 34.13
N TYR A 99 -19.66 -8.10 34.96
CA TYR A 99 -18.46 -7.32 35.25
C TYR A 99 -17.24 -8.21 35.10
N ASN A 100 -16.13 -7.65 34.62
CA ASN A 100 -14.82 -8.30 34.67
C ASN A 100 -13.80 -7.33 35.25
N VAL A 101 -13.01 -7.77 36.22
CA VAL A 101 -11.98 -6.95 36.86
C VAL A 101 -10.76 -6.81 35.95
N ARG A 102 -10.29 -5.56 35.78
CA ARG A 102 -9.13 -5.19 34.96
C ARG A 102 -8.18 -4.27 35.72
N CYS A 103 -6.90 -4.34 35.35
CA CYS A 103 -5.87 -3.38 35.72
C CYS A 103 -5.21 -2.82 34.45
N ASN A 104 -4.57 -1.66 34.57
CA ASN A 104 -3.74 -1.09 33.50
C ASN A 104 -2.28 -1.09 33.97
N LEU A 105 -1.43 -1.85 33.29
CA LEU A 105 0.00 -1.94 33.58
C LEU A 105 0.78 -1.08 32.58
N SER A 106 1.76 -0.31 33.03
CA SER A 106 2.53 0.59 32.15
C SER A 106 3.99 0.20 32.07
N ILE A 107 4.50 0.05 30.86
CA ILE A 107 5.93 -0.20 30.58
C ILE A 107 6.34 0.67 29.38
N GLU A 108 7.52 1.31 29.47
CA GLU A 108 8.05 2.22 28.43
C GLU A 108 7.05 3.30 27.96
N GLY A 109 6.27 3.86 28.88
CA GLY A 109 5.29 4.91 28.58
C GLY A 109 4.01 4.40 27.88
N LYS A 110 3.88 3.11 27.60
CA LYS A 110 2.67 2.49 27.03
C LYS A 110 1.85 1.81 28.13
N SER A 111 0.53 1.94 28.06
CA SER A 111 -0.42 1.36 29.01
C SER A 111 -1.14 0.14 28.41
N TYR A 112 -1.21 -0.94 29.18
CA TYR A 112 -1.74 -2.23 28.77
C TYR A 112 -2.85 -2.67 29.73
N GLY A 113 -4.09 -2.71 29.23
CA GLY A 113 -5.21 -3.25 29.98
C GLY A 113 -5.14 -4.77 30.09
N LYS A 114 -5.01 -5.31 31.31
CA LYS A 114 -4.94 -6.75 31.60
C LYS A 114 -6.13 -7.20 32.45
N SER A 115 -6.56 -8.44 32.24
CA SER A 115 -7.58 -9.08 33.08
C SER A 115 -6.92 -9.58 34.36
N VAL A 116 -7.45 -9.18 35.52
CA VAL A 116 -6.91 -9.59 36.82
C VAL A 116 -7.06 -11.10 37.00
N ALA A 117 -8.21 -11.68 36.66
CA ALA A 117 -8.43 -13.13 36.75
C ALA A 117 -7.41 -13.94 35.90
N ARG A 118 -7.08 -13.51 34.67
CA ARG A 118 -6.05 -14.19 33.86
C ARG A 118 -4.67 -14.09 34.50
N LEU A 119 -4.31 -12.93 35.05
CA LEU A 119 -3.03 -12.74 35.72
C LEU A 119 -2.92 -13.62 36.98
N VAL A 120 -3.95 -13.63 37.84
CA VAL A 120 -3.97 -14.48 39.03
C VAL A 120 -3.85 -15.95 38.64
N TYR A 121 -4.63 -16.43 37.67
CA TYR A 121 -4.54 -17.82 37.23
C TYR A 121 -3.14 -18.18 36.69
N TYR A 122 -2.57 -17.32 35.85
CA TYR A 122 -1.25 -17.53 35.27
C TYR A 122 -0.16 -17.65 36.34
N HIS A 123 -0.21 -16.81 37.37
CA HIS A 123 0.83 -16.75 38.40
C HIS A 123 0.64 -17.73 39.56
N PHE A 124 -0.60 -18.15 39.86
CA PHE A 124 -0.91 -18.96 41.05
C PHE A 124 -1.52 -20.33 40.75
N VAL A 125 -1.88 -20.64 39.50
CA VAL A 125 -2.51 -21.93 39.13
C VAL A 125 -1.70 -22.66 38.05
N GLU A 126 -1.59 -22.09 36.85
CA GLU A 126 -0.94 -22.75 35.71
C GLU A 126 -0.44 -21.70 34.71
N LYS A 127 0.83 -21.81 34.26
CA LYS A 127 1.37 -20.97 33.19
C LYS A 127 0.81 -21.41 31.82
N PHE A 128 0.50 -20.44 30.97
CA PHE A 128 -0.02 -20.65 29.61
C PHE A 128 0.35 -19.47 28.71
N ASP A 129 0.24 -19.61 27.39
CA ASP A 129 0.39 -18.46 26.49
C ASP A 129 -0.69 -17.40 26.77
N MET A 130 -0.27 -16.24 27.29
CA MET A 130 -1.16 -15.14 27.68
C MET A 130 -1.97 -14.57 26.52
N ASP A 131 -1.57 -14.81 25.28
CA ASP A 131 -2.28 -14.43 24.06
C ASP A 131 -3.14 -15.58 23.47
N ASP A 132 -3.10 -16.78 24.06
CA ASP A 132 -4.00 -17.87 23.65
C ASP A 132 -5.45 -17.59 24.09
N HIS A 133 -6.33 -17.53 23.09
CA HIS A 133 -7.76 -17.28 23.20
C HIS A 133 -8.61 -18.54 22.98
N SER A 134 -7.99 -19.72 22.89
CA SER A 134 -8.67 -21.02 22.76
C SER A 134 -9.42 -21.44 24.03
N PHE A 135 -9.09 -20.83 25.17
CA PHE A 135 -9.74 -21.04 26.47
C PHE A 135 -10.01 -19.72 27.19
N LEU A 136 -10.85 -19.80 28.23
CA LEU A 136 -11.22 -18.67 29.07
C LEU A 136 -11.12 -19.07 30.54
N ILE A 137 -10.77 -18.09 31.38
CA ILE A 137 -10.78 -18.26 32.84
C ILE A 137 -12.21 -17.99 33.34
N SER A 138 -12.79 -18.97 34.02
CA SER A 138 -14.13 -18.92 34.63
C SER A 138 -14.01 -18.88 36.15
N PHE A 139 -15.15 -18.65 36.80
CA PHE A 139 -15.29 -18.50 38.24
C PHE A 139 -16.17 -19.66 38.74
N LYS A 140 -15.71 -20.39 39.76
CA LYS A 140 -16.40 -21.57 40.30
C LYS A 140 -17.68 -21.17 41.04
N ASP A 141 -17.62 -20.10 41.82
CA ASP A 141 -18.75 -19.51 42.57
C ASP A 141 -19.66 -18.60 41.73
N ASP A 142 -19.37 -18.43 40.44
CA ASP A 142 -20.07 -17.53 39.51
C ASP A 142 -19.99 -16.02 39.86
N ASN A 143 -19.24 -15.66 40.92
CA ASN A 143 -18.91 -14.29 41.27
C ASN A 143 -17.65 -13.82 40.51
N ARG A 144 -17.83 -12.88 39.59
CA ARG A 144 -16.76 -12.36 38.73
C ARG A 144 -15.82 -11.36 39.40
N PHE A 145 -16.16 -10.93 40.61
CA PHE A 145 -15.29 -10.12 41.45
C PHE A 145 -14.36 -10.99 42.31
N ASN A 146 -14.78 -12.21 42.66
CA ASN A 146 -13.96 -13.16 43.40
C ASN A 146 -12.85 -13.75 42.50
N VAL A 147 -11.79 -12.98 42.33
CA VAL A 147 -10.62 -13.33 41.51
C VAL A 147 -9.57 -14.13 42.29
N HIS A 148 -9.88 -14.62 43.50
CA HIS A 148 -8.97 -15.44 44.28
C HIS A 148 -8.59 -16.71 43.51
N PHE A 149 -7.31 -17.09 43.53
CA PHE A 149 -6.78 -18.17 42.68
C PHE A 149 -7.56 -19.49 42.80
N SER A 150 -8.00 -19.85 44.02
CA SER A 150 -8.73 -21.10 44.27
C SER A 150 -10.14 -21.12 43.65
N ASN A 151 -10.72 -19.95 43.38
CA ASN A 151 -12.03 -19.78 42.74
C ASN A 151 -11.96 -19.81 41.21
N LEU A 152 -10.77 -19.77 40.62
CA LEU A 152 -10.61 -19.71 39.17
C LEU A 152 -10.47 -21.10 38.54
N GLU A 153 -10.98 -21.26 37.32
CA GLU A 153 -10.85 -22.49 36.53
C GLU A 153 -10.62 -22.17 35.04
N LYS A 154 -9.85 -23.01 34.34
CA LYS A 154 -9.56 -22.90 32.90
C LYS A 154 -10.53 -23.78 32.11
N LEU A 155 -11.35 -23.17 31.25
CA LEU A 155 -12.35 -23.88 30.43
C LEU A 155 -12.13 -23.63 28.93
N THR A 156 -12.30 -24.67 28.13
CA THR A 156 -12.37 -24.54 26.66
C THR A 156 -13.61 -23.75 26.25
N VAL A 157 -13.56 -23.10 25.08
CA VAL A 157 -14.70 -22.32 24.54
C VAL A 157 -15.98 -23.15 24.45
N SER A 158 -15.88 -24.44 24.08
CA SER A 158 -17.03 -25.35 23.99
C SER A 158 -17.69 -25.58 25.36
N LYS A 159 -16.89 -25.93 26.39
CA LYS A 159 -17.39 -26.13 27.76
C LYS A 159 -17.99 -24.87 28.35
N LEU A 160 -17.38 -23.70 28.13
CA LEU A 160 -17.92 -22.42 28.60
C LEU A 160 -19.24 -22.08 27.91
N HIS A 161 -19.36 -22.32 26.61
CA HIS A 161 -20.60 -22.11 25.87
C HIS A 161 -21.71 -23.00 26.42
N SER A 162 -21.41 -24.28 26.69
CA SER A 162 -22.35 -25.20 27.36
C SER A 162 -22.78 -24.68 28.74
N LYS A 163 -21.82 -24.32 29.62
CA LYS A 163 -22.06 -23.71 30.95
C LYS A 163 -22.89 -22.42 30.87
N SER A 164 -22.65 -21.60 29.84
CA SER A 164 -23.41 -20.37 29.61
C SER A 164 -24.84 -20.64 29.14
N LEU A 165 -25.05 -21.67 28.30
CA LEU A 165 -26.39 -22.06 27.86
C LEU A 165 -27.21 -22.69 28.99
N SER A 166 -26.61 -23.56 29.81
CA SER A 166 -27.29 -24.15 30.96
C SER A 166 -27.72 -23.08 31.97
N ALA A 167 -26.88 -22.06 32.18
CA ALA A 167 -27.20 -20.88 32.99
C ALA A 167 -28.13 -19.85 32.30
N GLY A 168 -28.69 -20.15 31.12
CA GLY A 168 -29.63 -19.25 30.42
C GLY A 168 -29.00 -17.97 29.83
N ARG A 169 -27.67 -17.89 29.75
CA ARG A 169 -26.92 -16.67 29.35
C ARG A 169 -26.78 -16.49 27.84
N GLY A 170 -27.40 -17.34 27.03
CA GLY A 170 -27.21 -17.40 25.58
C GLY A 170 -28.45 -17.86 24.83
N LYS A 171 -28.43 -17.71 23.50
CA LYS A 171 -29.51 -18.22 22.65
C LYS A 171 -29.50 -19.76 22.70
N LYS A 172 -30.58 -20.38 23.16
CA LYS A 172 -30.82 -21.81 22.97
C LYS A 172 -30.93 -22.08 21.46
N GLY A 173 -29.89 -22.63 20.89
CA GLY A 173 -29.91 -23.25 19.56
C GLY A 173 -30.04 -24.76 19.73
N ASN A 174 -30.64 -25.45 18.75
CA ASN A 174 -30.73 -26.91 18.78
C ASN A 174 -29.36 -27.53 18.44
N TYR A 175 -28.38 -27.40 19.32
CA TYR A 175 -27.01 -27.91 19.12
C TYR A 175 -26.89 -29.43 19.30
N GLN A 176 -27.92 -30.06 19.89
CA GLN A 176 -27.99 -31.51 20.10
C GLN A 176 -28.50 -32.27 18.86
N GLN A 177 -28.96 -31.58 17.81
CA GLN A 177 -29.43 -32.24 16.60
C GLN A 177 -28.28 -32.97 15.89
N ALA A 178 -28.55 -34.19 15.45
CA ALA A 178 -27.64 -34.97 14.61
C ALA A 178 -27.53 -34.36 13.21
N VAL A 179 -26.32 -34.36 12.66
CA VAL A 179 -26.02 -33.67 11.40
C VAL A 179 -25.27 -34.55 10.43
N SER A 180 -25.52 -34.36 9.13
CA SER A 180 -24.77 -34.97 8.04
C SER A 180 -24.01 -33.92 7.24
N GLN A 181 -22.78 -34.24 6.90
CA GLN A 181 -21.81 -33.40 6.22
C GLN A 181 -21.71 -33.81 4.75
N TYR A 182 -21.74 -32.82 3.85
CA TYR A 182 -21.63 -33.03 2.41
C TYR A 182 -20.63 -32.05 1.78
N THR A 183 -20.00 -32.44 0.67
CA THR A 183 -19.22 -31.54 -0.17
C THR A 183 -20.15 -30.56 -0.90
N VAL A 184 -19.58 -29.47 -1.44
CA VAL A 184 -20.32 -28.52 -2.29
C VAL A 184 -20.78 -29.11 -3.63
N HIS A 185 -20.29 -30.29 -3.99
CA HIS A 185 -20.66 -31.01 -5.21
C HIS A 185 -21.76 -32.05 -4.97
N GLY A 186 -22.14 -32.29 -3.72
CA GLY A 186 -23.21 -33.23 -3.37
C GLY A 186 -22.74 -34.55 -2.79
N ASP A 187 -21.44 -34.73 -2.61
CA ASP A 187 -20.89 -36.00 -2.10
C ASP A 187 -21.07 -36.07 -0.58
N PHE A 188 -21.60 -37.20 -0.09
CA PHE A 188 -21.69 -37.47 1.33
C PHE A 188 -20.29 -37.66 1.94
N VAL A 189 -20.06 -37.05 3.11
CA VAL A 189 -18.76 -37.14 3.81
C VAL A 189 -18.89 -37.96 5.10
N ALA A 190 -19.76 -37.53 6.03
CA ALA A 190 -19.90 -38.16 7.34
C ALA A 190 -21.21 -37.76 8.04
N THR A 191 -21.58 -38.50 9.08
CA THR A 191 -22.68 -38.15 10.00
C THR A 191 -22.14 -38.08 11.43
N TYR A 192 -22.64 -37.10 12.19
CA TYR A 192 -22.27 -36.88 13.58
C TYR A 192 -23.51 -36.95 14.47
N GLU A 193 -23.33 -37.45 15.69
CA GLU A 193 -24.41 -37.57 16.68
C GLU A 193 -25.04 -36.23 17.03
N ASN A 194 -24.25 -35.17 17.07
CA ASN A 194 -24.71 -33.81 17.28
C ASN A 194 -23.72 -32.77 16.73
N ILE A 195 -24.10 -31.49 16.75
CA ILE A 195 -23.27 -30.38 16.25
C ILE A 195 -21.97 -30.22 17.07
N TYR A 196 -21.98 -30.54 18.38
CA TYR A 196 -20.77 -30.48 19.20
C TYR A 196 -19.75 -31.54 18.81
N ALA A 197 -20.19 -32.78 18.57
CA ALA A 197 -19.32 -33.85 18.07
C ALA A 197 -18.65 -33.46 16.74
N ALA A 198 -19.42 -32.90 15.80
CA ALA A 198 -18.88 -32.37 14.54
C ALA A 198 -17.88 -31.23 14.76
N SER A 199 -18.17 -30.34 15.72
CA SER A 199 -17.30 -29.21 16.06
C SER A 199 -15.97 -29.64 16.66
N GLU A 200 -15.95 -30.66 17.53
CA GLU A 200 -14.74 -31.13 18.19
C GLU A 200 -13.81 -31.84 17.20
N ILE A 201 -14.38 -32.70 16.34
CA ILE A 201 -13.62 -33.45 15.33
C ILE A 201 -13.04 -32.50 14.27
N LEU A 202 -13.82 -31.53 13.78
CA LEU A 202 -13.43 -30.68 12.66
C LEU A 202 -12.85 -29.32 13.07
N GLY A 203 -12.86 -28.98 14.37
CA GLY A 203 -12.45 -27.66 14.86
C GLY A 203 -13.36 -26.51 14.38
N ILE A 204 -14.62 -26.78 14.04
CA ILE A 204 -15.57 -25.79 13.49
C ILE A 204 -16.47 -25.25 14.60
N TYR A 205 -16.51 -23.93 14.78
CA TYR A 205 -17.37 -23.30 15.78
C TYR A 205 -18.87 -23.70 15.64
N PRO A 206 -19.54 -24.28 16.66
CA PRO A 206 -20.90 -24.86 16.54
C PRO A 206 -21.97 -23.90 15.98
N PRO A 207 -22.01 -22.61 16.34
CA PRO A 207 -22.95 -21.66 15.76
C PRO A 207 -22.81 -21.46 14.24
N HIS A 208 -21.65 -21.78 13.65
CA HIS A 208 -21.49 -21.73 12.21
C HIS A 208 -22.20 -22.88 11.51
N ILE A 209 -22.10 -24.10 12.04
CA ILE A 209 -22.83 -25.28 11.53
C ILE A 209 -24.33 -25.01 11.65
N LEU A 210 -24.79 -24.56 12.82
CA LEU A 210 -26.19 -24.21 13.05
C LEU A 210 -26.69 -23.09 12.11
N SER A 211 -25.82 -22.14 11.74
CA SER A 211 -26.16 -21.09 10.79
C SER A 211 -26.36 -21.61 9.37
N VAL A 212 -25.68 -22.69 8.98
CA VAL A 212 -25.86 -23.36 7.68
C VAL A 212 -27.19 -24.11 7.67
N LEU A 213 -27.46 -24.89 8.71
CA LEU A 213 -28.75 -25.60 8.88
C LEU A 213 -29.95 -24.65 8.83
N ASN A 214 -29.82 -23.47 9.44
CA ASN A 214 -30.85 -22.43 9.40
C ASN A 214 -30.88 -21.60 8.10
N LYS A 215 -30.16 -22.01 7.05
CA LYS A 215 -30.05 -21.31 5.74
C LYS A 215 -29.59 -19.85 5.83
N LYS A 216 -28.91 -19.47 6.92
CA LYS A 216 -28.34 -18.11 7.11
C LYS A 216 -26.94 -17.97 6.52
N LYS A 217 -26.21 -19.09 6.46
CA LYS A 217 -24.94 -19.25 5.76
C LYS A 217 -25.09 -20.40 4.78
N ILE A 218 -24.24 -20.39 3.75
CA ILE A 218 -24.28 -21.41 2.70
C ILE A 218 -23.43 -22.62 3.12
N THR A 219 -22.19 -22.39 3.54
CA THR A 219 -21.27 -23.45 3.96
C THR A 219 -20.55 -23.07 5.25
N THR A 220 -19.95 -24.05 5.91
CA THR A 220 -18.92 -23.83 6.93
C THR A 220 -17.90 -24.96 6.93
N GLY A 221 -16.62 -24.61 7.13
CA GLY A 221 -15.52 -25.57 7.06
C GLY A 221 -15.37 -26.23 5.69
N ARG A 222 -15.80 -25.58 4.60
CA ARG A 222 -15.88 -26.12 3.22
C ARG A 222 -16.99 -27.17 2.98
N PHE A 223 -17.92 -27.33 3.90
CA PHE A 223 -19.00 -28.31 3.78
C PHE A 223 -20.38 -27.67 3.86
N LEU A 224 -21.35 -28.35 3.25
CA LEU A 224 -22.77 -28.17 3.55
C LEU A 224 -23.16 -29.10 4.70
N TRP A 225 -24.19 -28.69 5.42
CA TRP A 225 -24.66 -29.35 6.62
C TRP A 225 -26.17 -29.49 6.53
N PHE A 226 -26.65 -30.71 6.75
CA PHE A 226 -28.06 -31.06 6.75
C PHE A 226 -28.41 -31.83 8.02
N GLU A 227 -29.68 -31.82 8.38
CA GLU A 227 -30.19 -32.68 9.45
C GLU A 227 -29.99 -34.16 9.09
N LYS A 228 -29.63 -35.00 10.06
CA LYS A 228 -29.47 -36.44 9.84
C LYS A 228 -30.78 -37.03 9.30
N GLY A 229 -30.68 -37.79 8.20
CA GLY A 229 -31.82 -38.42 7.54
C GLY A 229 -32.41 -37.59 6.39
N TYR A 230 -32.07 -36.30 6.29
CA TYR A 230 -32.40 -35.51 5.11
C TYR A 230 -31.55 -35.94 3.90
N LYS A 231 -32.21 -36.14 2.75
CA LYS A 231 -31.56 -36.48 1.47
C LYS A 231 -31.57 -35.22 0.59
N PRO A 232 -30.44 -34.49 0.49
CA PRO A 232 -30.39 -33.25 -0.27
C PRO A 232 -30.52 -33.50 -1.78
N THR A 233 -31.25 -32.64 -2.48
CA THR A 233 -31.39 -32.66 -3.94
C THR A 233 -30.38 -31.72 -4.59
N LYS A 234 -30.25 -31.73 -5.93
CA LYS A 234 -29.31 -30.85 -6.65
C LYS A 234 -29.55 -29.37 -6.35
N GLU A 235 -30.80 -29.00 -6.09
CA GLU A 235 -31.22 -27.63 -5.75
C GLU A 235 -30.68 -27.18 -4.39
N ASP A 236 -30.55 -28.08 -3.41
CA ASP A 236 -30.01 -27.76 -2.08
C ASP A 236 -28.53 -27.33 -2.13
N PHE A 237 -27.82 -27.76 -3.16
CA PHE A 237 -26.43 -27.39 -3.42
C PHE A 237 -26.31 -26.10 -4.24
N ILE A 238 -27.42 -25.47 -4.66
CA ILE A 238 -27.42 -24.19 -5.37
C ILE A 238 -28.12 -23.15 -4.48
N PRO A 239 -27.38 -22.19 -3.90
CA PRO A 239 -27.97 -21.25 -2.96
C PRO A 239 -29.03 -20.37 -3.61
N GLU A 240 -30.28 -20.48 -3.15
CA GLU A 240 -31.35 -19.55 -3.52
C GLU A 240 -31.05 -18.16 -2.96
N ARG A 241 -30.71 -17.22 -3.84
CA ARG A 241 -30.66 -15.79 -3.50
C ARG A 241 -31.86 -15.11 -4.13
N LYS A 242 -32.53 -14.24 -3.36
CA LYS A 242 -33.42 -13.20 -3.91
C LYS A 242 -32.59 -12.39 -4.93
N SER A 243 -32.75 -12.69 -6.22
CA SER A 243 -32.00 -12.00 -7.26
C SER A 243 -32.55 -10.60 -7.39
N LYS A 244 -31.66 -9.61 -7.50
CA LYS A 244 -32.06 -8.31 -8.04
C LYS A 244 -32.61 -8.53 -9.46
N PRO A 245 -33.54 -7.68 -9.94
CA PRO A 245 -34.01 -7.77 -11.31
C PRO A 245 -32.82 -7.81 -12.27
N GLU A 246 -32.89 -8.71 -13.25
CA GLU A 246 -31.83 -8.92 -14.22
C GLU A 246 -31.63 -7.62 -15.00
N LYS A 247 -30.44 -7.02 -14.87
CA LYS A 247 -30.11 -5.81 -15.62
C LYS A 247 -29.74 -6.25 -17.03
N ILE A 248 -30.47 -5.80 -18.03
CA ILE A 248 -30.18 -6.08 -19.44
C ILE A 248 -29.09 -5.14 -19.97
N LEU A 249 -29.12 -3.86 -19.58
CA LEU A 249 -28.19 -2.83 -20.05
C LEU A 249 -27.11 -2.47 -19.03
N ASN A 250 -25.86 -2.42 -19.47
CA ASN A 250 -24.73 -1.83 -18.75
C ASN A 250 -24.76 -0.30 -18.84
N THR A 251 -25.62 0.32 -18.02
CA THR A 251 -25.82 1.79 -18.00
C THR A 251 -24.56 2.57 -17.65
N ILE A 252 -23.62 1.98 -16.90
CA ILE A 252 -22.36 2.63 -16.53
C ILE A 252 -21.46 2.79 -17.77
N LEU A 253 -21.31 1.72 -18.55
CA LEU A 253 -20.53 1.76 -19.77
C LEU A 253 -21.16 2.70 -20.81
N TRP A 254 -22.47 2.58 -21.01
CA TRP A 254 -23.23 3.43 -21.92
C TRP A 254 -23.04 4.92 -21.61
N LYS A 255 -23.18 5.33 -20.34
CA LYS A 255 -22.91 6.71 -19.90
C LYS A 255 -21.48 7.16 -20.17
N ARG A 256 -20.49 6.30 -19.91
CA ARG A 256 -19.06 6.64 -20.11
C ARG A 256 -18.69 6.77 -21.59
N LEU A 257 -19.39 6.07 -22.47
CA LEU A 257 -19.24 6.16 -23.92
C LEU A 257 -19.97 7.37 -24.53
N GLY A 258 -20.60 8.22 -23.72
CA GLY A 258 -21.30 9.41 -24.20
C GLY A 258 -22.75 9.16 -24.60
N GLN A 259 -23.37 8.09 -24.08
CA GLN A 259 -24.78 7.76 -24.30
C GLN A 259 -25.15 7.63 -25.79
N PRO A 260 -24.46 6.77 -26.56
CA PRO A 260 -24.80 6.55 -27.96
C PRO A 260 -26.26 6.08 -28.10
N LEU A 261 -26.91 6.46 -29.21
CA LEU A 261 -28.26 6.03 -29.55
C LEU A 261 -28.27 4.50 -29.76
N ILE A 262 -28.96 3.78 -28.87
CA ILE A 262 -29.09 2.32 -28.88
C ILE A 262 -30.49 1.91 -28.43
N ASP A 263 -30.90 0.67 -28.77
CA ASP A 263 -32.07 0.04 -28.17
C ASP A 263 -31.72 -0.49 -26.76
N GLU A 264 -32.28 0.11 -25.71
CA GLU A 264 -32.02 -0.30 -24.33
C GLU A 264 -32.60 -1.68 -23.98
N SER A 265 -33.63 -2.13 -24.71
CA SER A 265 -34.27 -3.44 -24.51
C SER A 265 -33.46 -4.57 -25.17
N ASN A 266 -32.69 -4.24 -26.20
CA ASN A 266 -31.76 -5.15 -26.87
C ASN A 266 -30.42 -4.43 -27.19
N PRO A 267 -29.61 -4.14 -26.15
CA PRO A 267 -28.41 -3.34 -26.33
C PRO A 267 -27.32 -4.09 -27.10
N PRO A 268 -26.37 -3.36 -27.71
CA PRO A 268 -25.20 -3.95 -28.36
C PRO A 268 -24.42 -4.87 -27.43
N ALA A 269 -23.72 -5.85 -28.01
CA ALA A 269 -23.07 -6.92 -27.25
C ALA A 269 -22.18 -6.41 -26.11
N CYS A 270 -21.41 -5.35 -26.32
CA CYS A 270 -20.51 -4.78 -25.31
C CYS A 270 -21.23 -4.20 -24.09
N MET A 271 -22.53 -3.85 -24.22
CA MET A 271 -23.38 -3.31 -23.17
C MET A 271 -24.49 -4.27 -22.72
N ASN A 272 -24.62 -5.44 -23.36
CA ASN A 272 -25.67 -6.42 -23.09
C ASN A 272 -25.28 -7.39 -21.97
N LEU A 273 -26.00 -7.30 -20.85
CA LEU A 273 -25.78 -8.10 -19.65
C LEU A 273 -26.73 -9.31 -19.54
N SER A 274 -27.62 -9.52 -20.53
CA SER A 274 -28.54 -10.66 -20.54
C SER A 274 -27.80 -11.98 -20.75
N LEU A 275 -28.23 -13.03 -20.05
CA LEU A 275 -27.73 -14.39 -20.28
C LEU A 275 -28.18 -14.99 -21.62
N LYS A 276 -29.18 -14.40 -22.29
CA LYS A 276 -29.64 -14.86 -23.61
C LYS A 276 -28.54 -14.68 -24.65
N ASN A 277 -28.37 -15.68 -25.51
CA ASN A 277 -27.41 -15.59 -26.62
C ASN A 277 -27.90 -14.58 -27.67
N LEU A 278 -26.97 -13.80 -28.21
CA LEU A 278 -27.25 -12.91 -29.33
C LEU A 278 -27.17 -13.67 -30.66
N PRO A 279 -27.81 -13.18 -31.74
CA PRO A 279 -27.71 -13.80 -33.06
C PRO A 279 -26.26 -13.98 -33.53
N GLY A 280 -25.91 -15.20 -33.95
CA GLY A 280 -24.56 -15.53 -34.41
C GLY A 280 -23.47 -15.53 -33.33
N GLU A 281 -23.86 -15.51 -32.05
CA GLU A 281 -22.92 -15.53 -30.94
C GLU A 281 -22.45 -16.95 -30.61
N ARG A 282 -21.12 -17.09 -30.47
CA ARG A 282 -20.43 -18.34 -30.16
C ARG A 282 -19.49 -18.10 -28.98
N TRP A 283 -19.43 -19.05 -28.05
CA TRP A 283 -18.64 -18.95 -26.83
C TRP A 283 -17.41 -19.87 -26.88
N LYS A 284 -16.29 -19.40 -26.34
CA LYS A 284 -15.09 -20.21 -26.07
C LYS A 284 -14.66 -20.06 -24.60
N PRO A 285 -13.95 -21.04 -24.02
CA PRO A 285 -13.33 -20.90 -22.70
C PRO A 285 -12.41 -19.67 -22.65
N PHE A 286 -12.37 -18.99 -21.51
CA PHE A 286 -11.50 -17.83 -21.33
C PHE A 286 -10.05 -18.29 -21.04
N PRO A 287 -9.05 -17.94 -21.87
CA PRO A 287 -7.68 -18.43 -21.72
C PRO A 287 -7.07 -18.13 -20.35
N GLY A 288 -6.55 -19.16 -19.68
CA GLY A 288 -5.98 -19.13 -18.35
C GLY A 288 -6.99 -19.00 -17.20
N LEU A 289 -8.29 -18.97 -17.50
CA LEU A 289 -9.40 -18.84 -16.54
C LEU A 289 -10.62 -19.69 -16.93
N GLU A 290 -10.37 -20.82 -17.59
CA GLU A 290 -11.35 -21.65 -18.29
C GLU A 290 -12.44 -22.20 -17.36
N GLU A 291 -12.06 -22.53 -16.12
CA GLU A 291 -13.00 -23.03 -15.10
C GLU A 291 -14.05 -21.99 -14.69
N TYR A 292 -13.75 -20.70 -14.85
CA TYR A 292 -14.53 -19.61 -14.24
C TYR A 292 -15.25 -18.75 -15.26
N PHE A 293 -14.73 -18.64 -16.49
CA PHE A 293 -15.25 -17.69 -17.47
C PHE A 293 -15.20 -18.23 -18.90
N ASN A 294 -16.16 -17.79 -19.71
CA ASN A 294 -16.17 -17.91 -21.17
C ASN A 294 -16.19 -16.52 -21.80
N ILE A 295 -15.68 -16.42 -23.03
CA ILE A 295 -15.77 -15.22 -23.88
C ILE A 295 -16.52 -15.54 -25.18
N SER A 296 -17.36 -14.62 -25.63
CA SER A 296 -18.06 -14.75 -26.91
C SER A 296 -17.32 -14.06 -28.04
N ASN A 297 -17.57 -14.47 -29.29
CA ASN A 297 -17.05 -13.81 -30.49
C ASN A 297 -17.53 -12.36 -30.64
N LYS A 298 -18.52 -11.93 -29.86
CA LYS A 298 -19.01 -10.54 -29.79
C LYS A 298 -18.41 -9.75 -28.62
N GLY A 299 -17.47 -10.33 -27.87
CA GLY A 299 -16.75 -9.66 -26.79
C GLY A 299 -17.45 -9.69 -25.43
N ARG A 300 -18.54 -10.46 -25.29
CA ARG A 300 -19.19 -10.65 -23.98
C ARG A 300 -18.38 -11.63 -23.16
N VAL A 301 -18.25 -11.36 -21.86
CA VAL A 301 -17.58 -12.26 -20.93
C VAL A 301 -18.61 -12.80 -19.97
N LYS A 302 -18.76 -14.12 -19.95
CA LYS A 302 -19.70 -14.84 -19.10
C LYS A 302 -18.93 -15.47 -17.96
N ARG A 303 -19.36 -15.21 -16.73
CA ARG A 303 -18.91 -15.97 -15.56
C ARG A 303 -19.74 -17.24 -15.44
N LEU A 304 -19.10 -18.37 -15.16
CA LEU A 304 -19.74 -19.67 -14.98
C LEU A 304 -20.14 -19.90 -13.52
N ASN A 305 -21.11 -20.81 -13.32
CA ASN A 305 -21.51 -21.31 -12.01
C ASN A 305 -20.33 -21.99 -11.32
N THR A 306 -19.79 -21.38 -10.26
CA THR A 306 -18.56 -21.87 -9.61
C THR A 306 -18.60 -21.64 -8.10
N TRP A 307 -18.03 -22.59 -7.36
CA TRP A 307 -17.75 -22.45 -5.93
C TRP A 307 -16.38 -21.81 -5.71
N THR A 308 -16.28 -20.91 -4.73
CA THR A 308 -14.96 -20.41 -4.31
C THR A 308 -14.18 -21.47 -3.54
N GLN A 309 -12.85 -21.39 -3.56
CA GLN A 309 -11.95 -22.32 -2.88
C GLN A 309 -11.65 -21.95 -1.41
N ASN A 310 -12.28 -20.89 -0.90
CA ASN A 310 -12.03 -20.38 0.46
C ASN A 310 -12.66 -21.29 1.53
N VAL A 311 -12.22 -21.19 2.80
CA VAL A 311 -12.77 -22.00 3.92
C VAL A 311 -14.29 -21.84 4.09
N SER A 312 -14.81 -20.64 3.84
CA SER A 312 -16.24 -20.39 3.70
C SER A 312 -16.56 -20.29 2.21
N GLN A 313 -16.79 -21.43 1.58
CA GLN A 313 -17.07 -21.51 0.15
C GLN A 313 -18.38 -20.78 -0.16
N THR A 314 -18.34 -19.96 -1.19
CA THR A 314 -19.46 -19.18 -1.69
C THR A 314 -19.73 -19.55 -3.13
N PHE A 315 -21.01 -19.70 -3.47
CA PHE A 315 -21.43 -19.97 -4.84
C PHE A 315 -21.57 -18.67 -5.62
N TRP A 316 -20.94 -18.61 -6.78
CA TRP A 316 -21.13 -17.53 -7.73
C TRP A 316 -22.00 -18.02 -8.87
N LYS A 317 -23.17 -17.37 -9.02
CA LYS A 317 -24.09 -17.65 -10.11
C LYS A 317 -23.56 -17.11 -11.43
N GLU A 318 -23.90 -17.81 -12.50
CA GLU A 318 -23.69 -17.40 -13.88
C GLU A 318 -24.28 -16.01 -14.14
N HIS A 319 -23.50 -15.15 -14.80
CA HIS A 319 -23.93 -13.84 -15.30
C HIS A 319 -22.93 -13.29 -16.31
N ILE A 320 -23.37 -12.31 -17.12
CA ILE A 320 -22.47 -11.56 -17.99
C ILE A 320 -21.73 -10.48 -17.18
N ILE A 321 -20.41 -10.44 -17.32
CA ILE A 321 -19.55 -9.46 -16.68
C ILE A 321 -19.65 -8.13 -17.40
N SER A 322 -19.88 -7.06 -16.64
CA SER A 322 -19.89 -5.70 -17.16
C SER A 322 -18.53 -5.28 -17.68
N LEU A 323 -18.49 -4.84 -18.94
CA LEU A 323 -17.33 -4.19 -19.53
C LEU A 323 -17.19 -2.74 -19.05
N LEU A 324 -15.96 -2.25 -19.08
CA LEU A 324 -15.55 -0.91 -18.73
C LEU A 324 -14.78 -0.28 -19.89
N VAL A 325 -14.76 1.04 -19.94
CA VAL A 325 -13.98 1.80 -20.94
C VAL A 325 -12.83 2.53 -20.25
N LYS A 326 -11.66 2.53 -20.89
CA LYS A 326 -10.52 3.38 -20.55
C LYS A 326 -10.24 4.33 -21.71
N LYS A 327 -10.38 5.64 -21.47
CA LYS A 327 -10.08 6.71 -22.43
C LYS A 327 -8.61 7.12 -22.33
N SER A 328 -8.00 7.47 -23.46
CA SER A 328 -6.70 8.14 -23.52
C SER A 328 -6.88 9.65 -23.71
N ASP A 329 -5.80 10.42 -23.65
CA ASP A 329 -5.84 11.88 -23.92
C ASP A 329 -6.15 12.18 -25.40
N SER A 330 -5.88 11.23 -26.30
CA SER A 330 -6.49 11.19 -27.64
C SER A 330 -7.87 10.57 -27.55
N GLU A 331 -8.84 10.96 -28.39
CA GLU A 331 -10.23 10.44 -28.44
C GLU A 331 -10.37 8.91 -28.59
N LYS A 332 -9.26 8.18 -28.64
CA LYS A 332 -9.17 6.71 -28.57
C LYS A 332 -9.49 6.16 -27.18
N TYR A 333 -10.16 5.02 -27.17
CA TYR A 333 -10.49 4.29 -25.96
C TYR A 333 -10.53 2.79 -26.21
N PHE A 334 -10.38 1.99 -25.15
CA PHE A 334 -10.54 0.55 -25.28
C PHE A 334 -11.43 -0.03 -24.20
N LEU A 335 -12.09 -1.13 -24.54
CA LEU A 335 -12.93 -1.89 -23.63
C LEU A 335 -12.10 -2.91 -22.87
N TYR A 336 -12.32 -2.97 -21.55
CA TYR A 336 -11.66 -3.90 -20.67
C TYR A 336 -12.62 -4.42 -19.61
N THR A 337 -12.27 -5.53 -18.98
CA THR A 337 -13.00 -6.09 -17.86
C THR A 337 -12.07 -6.35 -16.68
N LYS A 338 -12.66 -6.40 -15.48
CA LYS A 338 -11.98 -6.80 -14.24
C LYS A 338 -12.51 -8.15 -13.81
N LEU A 339 -11.70 -9.20 -13.98
CA LEU A 339 -12.06 -10.55 -13.55
C LEU A 339 -11.41 -10.83 -12.20
N SER A 340 -12.15 -11.46 -11.29
CA SER A 340 -11.64 -11.85 -9.98
C SER A 340 -11.95 -13.33 -9.72
N CYS A 341 -10.92 -14.10 -9.41
CA CYS A 341 -11.03 -15.51 -9.03
C CYS A 341 -9.85 -15.89 -8.12
N ASN A 342 -10.09 -16.80 -7.17
CA ASN A 342 -9.06 -17.33 -6.26
C ASN A 342 -8.19 -16.25 -5.57
N GLY A 343 -8.82 -15.14 -5.18
CA GLY A 343 -8.14 -14.01 -4.52
C GLY A 343 -7.29 -13.13 -5.44
N LYS A 344 -7.18 -13.45 -6.74
CA LYS A 344 -6.46 -12.66 -7.74
C LYS A 344 -7.41 -11.84 -8.59
N SER A 345 -6.93 -10.69 -9.06
CA SER A 345 -7.69 -9.78 -9.93
C SER A 345 -6.92 -9.51 -11.23
N TYR A 346 -7.65 -9.56 -12.34
CA TYR A 346 -7.12 -9.46 -13.69
C TYR A 346 -7.82 -8.30 -14.41
N ASN A 347 -7.04 -7.32 -14.88
CA ASN A 347 -7.53 -6.28 -15.78
C ASN A 347 -7.22 -6.69 -17.22
N ILE A 348 -8.24 -7.01 -18.01
CA ILE A 348 -8.06 -7.63 -19.31
C ILE A 348 -8.71 -6.79 -20.40
N ALA A 349 -7.92 -6.42 -21.41
CA ALA A 349 -8.43 -5.76 -22.62
C ALA A 349 -9.19 -6.79 -23.49
N ILE A 350 -10.44 -6.49 -23.82
CA ILE A 350 -11.33 -7.45 -24.51
C ILE A 350 -10.82 -7.77 -25.91
N THR A 351 -10.29 -6.79 -26.63
CA THR A 351 -9.78 -6.96 -28.00
C THR A 351 -8.62 -7.96 -28.08
N ARG A 352 -7.78 -8.05 -27.04
CA ARG A 352 -6.67 -9.03 -26.99
C ARG A 352 -7.19 -10.47 -26.95
N ILE A 353 -8.15 -10.72 -26.07
CA ILE A 353 -8.71 -12.07 -25.89
C ILE A 353 -9.58 -12.44 -27.07
N LEU A 354 -10.34 -11.49 -27.63
CA LEU A 354 -11.10 -11.70 -28.86
C LEU A 354 -10.22 -12.12 -30.03
N TYR A 355 -9.12 -11.39 -30.26
CA TYR A 355 -8.18 -11.72 -31.33
C TYR A 355 -7.60 -13.11 -31.13
N TYR A 356 -7.09 -13.39 -29.93
CA TYR A 356 -6.54 -14.70 -29.57
C TYR A 356 -7.54 -15.84 -29.79
N CYS A 357 -8.77 -15.70 -29.30
CA CYS A 357 -9.75 -16.78 -29.34
C CYS A 357 -10.40 -16.99 -30.72
N PHE A 358 -10.50 -15.96 -31.56
CA PHE A 358 -11.35 -16.00 -32.76
C PHE A 358 -10.64 -15.64 -34.07
N ILE A 359 -9.37 -15.21 -34.03
CA ILE A 359 -8.60 -14.83 -35.23
C ILE A 359 -7.30 -15.61 -35.30
N GLU A 360 -6.38 -15.36 -34.39
CA GLU A 360 -5.04 -15.98 -34.40
C GLU A 360 -4.46 -16.02 -32.98
N GLU A 361 -3.90 -17.17 -32.61
CA GLU A 361 -3.23 -17.36 -31.32
C GLU A 361 -1.86 -16.68 -31.29
N PHE A 362 -1.55 -16.02 -30.18
CA PHE A 362 -0.26 -15.37 -29.92
C PHE A 362 0.03 -15.38 -28.42
N ASP A 363 1.26 -15.07 -28.03
CA ASP A 363 1.60 -14.99 -26.61
C ASP A 363 0.88 -13.81 -25.93
N LEU A 364 -0.16 -14.12 -25.15
CA LEU A 364 -0.93 -13.15 -24.38
C LEU A 364 -0.08 -12.40 -23.34
N LYS A 365 1.08 -12.94 -22.93
CA LYS A 365 2.02 -12.30 -21.99
C LYS A 365 2.96 -11.32 -22.69
N ASP A 366 3.11 -11.42 -24.01
CA ASP A 366 3.95 -10.50 -24.77
C ASP A 366 3.32 -9.09 -24.78
N ARG A 367 4.10 -8.13 -24.27
CA ARG A 367 3.75 -6.71 -24.19
C ARG A 367 4.21 -5.91 -25.41
N HIS A 368 5.08 -6.49 -26.25
CA HIS A 368 5.52 -5.91 -27.51
C HIS A 368 4.49 -6.08 -28.63
N LEU A 369 3.50 -6.96 -28.42
CA LEU A 369 2.38 -7.17 -29.32
C LEU A 369 1.14 -6.42 -28.85
N VAL A 370 0.55 -5.62 -29.73
CA VAL A 370 -0.66 -4.84 -29.47
C VAL A 370 -1.72 -5.09 -30.54
N ILE A 371 -2.99 -5.08 -30.11
CA ILE A 371 -4.13 -5.17 -31.02
C ILE A 371 -4.60 -3.76 -31.36
N VAL A 372 -4.53 -3.41 -32.63
CA VAL A 372 -5.08 -2.16 -33.17
C VAL A 372 -6.53 -2.41 -33.55
N ASN A 373 -7.43 -1.64 -32.96
CA ASN A 373 -8.85 -1.66 -33.26
C ASN A 373 -9.17 -0.59 -34.31
N LYS A 374 -9.60 -1.01 -35.51
CA LYS A 374 -9.99 -0.10 -36.61
C LYS A 374 -11.51 0.08 -36.73
N ASN A 375 -12.29 -0.38 -35.76
CA ASN A 375 -13.73 -0.14 -35.72
C ASN A 375 -14.03 1.33 -35.43
N ASP A 376 -15.06 1.85 -36.09
CA ASP A 376 -15.68 3.14 -35.79
C ASP A 376 -17.20 2.96 -35.77
N PRO A 377 -17.87 3.08 -34.60
CA PRO A 377 -17.28 3.38 -33.29
C PRO A 377 -16.47 2.21 -32.70
N GLN A 378 -15.44 2.51 -31.90
CA GLN A 378 -14.52 1.49 -31.33
C GLN A 378 -15.21 0.46 -30.41
N TRP A 379 -16.40 0.77 -29.87
CA TRP A 379 -17.16 -0.16 -29.02
C TRP A 379 -18.03 -1.16 -29.80
N ASP A 380 -18.32 -0.89 -31.08
CA ASP A 380 -19.06 -1.80 -31.96
C ASP A 380 -18.07 -2.72 -32.68
N LEU A 381 -17.71 -3.79 -31.99
CA LEU A 381 -16.57 -4.61 -32.36
C LEU A 381 -16.91 -5.59 -33.48
N ASP A 382 -16.45 -5.29 -34.69
CA ASP A 382 -16.19 -6.27 -35.73
C ASP A 382 -14.78 -6.82 -35.55
N ILE A 383 -14.69 -8.12 -35.25
CA ILE A 383 -13.42 -8.80 -35.01
C ILE A 383 -12.52 -8.78 -36.26
N SER A 384 -13.09 -8.74 -37.47
CA SER A 384 -12.29 -8.68 -38.72
C SER A 384 -11.46 -7.40 -38.85
N LYS A 385 -11.84 -6.34 -38.13
CA LYS A 385 -11.14 -5.04 -38.11
C LYS A 385 -10.09 -4.93 -36.98
N LEU A 386 -9.79 -6.04 -36.30
CA LEU A 386 -8.70 -6.12 -35.33
C LEU A 386 -7.42 -6.61 -36.01
N THR A 387 -6.29 -5.93 -35.79
CA THR A 387 -5.00 -6.35 -36.35
C THR A 387 -3.91 -6.39 -35.28
N LEU A 388 -3.12 -7.46 -35.24
CA LEU A 388 -1.94 -7.60 -34.41
C LEU A 388 -0.77 -6.81 -35.00
N GLN A 389 -0.10 -5.99 -34.20
CA GLN A 389 1.07 -5.22 -34.60
C GLN A 389 2.12 -5.18 -33.49
N SER A 390 3.39 -4.99 -33.86
CA SER A 390 4.44 -4.73 -32.88
C SER A 390 4.43 -3.27 -32.43
N VAL A 391 4.73 -3.04 -31.15
CA VAL A 391 4.89 -1.69 -30.59
C VAL A 391 6.01 -0.93 -31.30
N THR A 392 7.09 -1.61 -31.69
CA THR A 392 8.22 -1.00 -32.41
C THR A 392 7.79 -0.44 -33.76
N ASN A 393 6.98 -1.16 -34.53
CA ASN A 393 6.49 -0.69 -35.83
C ASN A 393 5.61 0.56 -35.67
N ILE A 394 4.71 0.56 -34.68
CA ILE A 394 3.84 1.71 -34.38
C ILE A 394 4.68 2.94 -33.99
N LEU A 395 5.70 2.77 -33.14
CA LEU A 395 6.55 3.86 -32.71
C LEU A 395 7.43 4.39 -33.85
N THR A 396 7.96 3.53 -34.71
CA THR A 396 8.76 3.91 -35.88
C THR A 396 7.95 4.78 -36.84
N GLU A 397 6.74 4.36 -37.19
CA GLU A 397 5.85 5.15 -38.05
C GLU A 397 5.47 6.49 -37.40
N ARG A 398 5.19 6.48 -36.10
CA ARG A 398 4.93 7.73 -35.36
C ARG A 398 6.14 8.67 -35.39
N ASN A 399 7.35 8.16 -35.18
CA ASN A 399 8.57 8.96 -35.11
C ASN A 399 8.96 9.54 -36.47
N LYS A 400 8.73 8.81 -37.58
CA LYS A 400 8.87 9.35 -38.95
C LYS A 400 8.04 10.64 -39.13
N LEU A 401 6.83 10.66 -38.58
CA LEU A 401 5.92 11.81 -38.66
C LEU A 401 6.39 13.04 -37.85
N TYR A 402 7.14 12.82 -36.76
CA TYR A 402 7.67 13.90 -35.91
C TYR A 402 9.06 14.40 -36.35
N ALA A 403 9.86 13.56 -37.01
CA ALA A 403 11.19 13.91 -37.50
C ALA A 403 11.18 15.06 -38.53
N THR A 404 10.04 15.29 -39.19
CA THR A 404 9.86 16.31 -40.23
C THR A 404 9.67 17.74 -39.70
N LYS A 405 9.58 17.97 -38.37
CA LYS A 405 9.39 19.31 -37.78
C LYS A 405 10.69 19.86 -37.19
N LEU A 406 11.32 20.80 -37.90
CA LEU A 406 12.50 21.55 -37.44
C LEU A 406 12.09 22.59 -36.37
N ARG A 407 12.84 22.71 -35.26
CA ARG A 407 12.61 23.69 -34.19
C ARG A 407 13.73 24.73 -34.16
N THR A 408 13.37 25.99 -34.35
CA THR A 408 14.28 27.13 -34.22
C THR A 408 14.56 27.46 -32.75
N VAL A 409 15.82 27.74 -32.41
CA VAL A 409 16.27 28.15 -31.08
C VAL A 409 16.85 29.57 -31.15
N LEU A 410 16.22 30.49 -30.41
CA LEU A 410 16.58 31.90 -30.30
C LEU A 410 17.33 32.22 -28.99
N ASN A 411 17.84 33.43 -28.84
CA ASN A 411 18.46 33.94 -27.61
C ASN A 411 17.40 34.11 -26.51
N SER A 412 17.77 33.84 -25.26
CA SER A 412 16.86 33.98 -24.11
C SER A 412 16.50 35.42 -23.76
N LYS A 413 17.21 36.40 -24.32
CA LYS A 413 17.18 37.84 -24.02
C LYS A 413 17.53 38.19 -22.57
N GLU A 414 18.10 37.25 -21.84
CA GLU A 414 18.59 37.50 -20.49
C GLU A 414 19.92 38.26 -20.55
N VAL A 415 20.02 39.33 -19.77
CA VAL A 415 21.22 40.19 -19.70
C VAL A 415 22.07 39.94 -18.45
N PHE A 416 21.53 39.22 -17.45
CA PHE A 416 22.17 38.99 -16.17
C PHE A 416 21.84 37.60 -15.58
N ASN A 417 22.86 36.89 -15.08
CA ASN A 417 22.72 35.55 -14.51
C ASN A 417 22.23 35.57 -13.05
N ASN A 418 20.94 35.83 -12.85
CA ASN A 418 20.31 35.86 -11.52
C ASN A 418 20.49 34.53 -10.75
N SER A 419 20.42 33.38 -11.45
CA SER A 419 20.54 32.07 -10.80
C SER A 419 21.92 31.84 -10.18
N LEU A 420 22.99 32.29 -10.84
CA LEU A 420 24.34 32.19 -10.27
C LEU A 420 24.53 33.19 -9.13
N TRP A 421 24.03 34.41 -9.28
CA TRP A 421 24.13 35.46 -8.26
C TRP A 421 23.46 35.03 -6.94
N GLU A 422 22.29 34.39 -7.01
CA GLU A 422 21.62 33.83 -5.84
C GLU A 422 22.41 32.69 -5.18
N LYS A 423 23.05 31.83 -5.99
CA LYS A 423 23.82 30.69 -5.47
C LYS A 423 25.14 31.07 -4.81
N LEU A 424 25.68 32.23 -5.15
CA LEU A 424 26.86 32.83 -4.53
C LEU A 424 26.49 33.72 -3.34
N ASP A 425 25.29 33.53 -2.78
CA ASP A 425 24.81 34.21 -1.57
C ASP A 425 24.67 35.74 -1.77
N LYS A 426 24.29 36.14 -2.99
CA LYS A 426 23.93 37.51 -3.39
C LYS A 426 25.02 38.55 -3.06
N PRO A 427 26.23 38.42 -3.64
CA PRO A 427 27.30 39.37 -3.40
C PRO A 427 26.87 40.78 -3.81
N ARG A 428 27.33 41.79 -3.06
CA ARG A 428 27.06 43.20 -3.36
C ARG A 428 27.85 43.60 -4.61
N ILE A 429 27.17 43.65 -5.75
CA ILE A 429 27.76 43.99 -7.06
C ILE A 429 26.92 45.06 -7.77
N ASN A 430 27.55 45.86 -8.61
CA ASN A 430 26.85 46.81 -9.46
C ASN A 430 26.15 46.08 -10.62
N LYS A 431 24.83 45.92 -10.58
CA LYS A 431 24.07 45.23 -11.64
C LYS A 431 24.09 45.95 -13.00
N LYS A 432 24.45 47.25 -13.05
CA LYS A 432 24.59 48.00 -14.32
C LYS A 432 25.94 47.73 -15.00
N SER A 433 26.93 47.28 -14.24
CA SER A 433 28.26 46.87 -14.72
C SER A 433 28.72 45.64 -13.94
N PRO A 434 28.05 44.49 -14.13
CA PRO A 434 28.31 43.30 -13.33
C PRO A 434 29.64 42.65 -13.74
N PRO A 435 30.28 41.88 -12.84
CA PRO A 435 31.41 41.03 -13.22
C PRO A 435 31.07 40.11 -14.39
N ALA A 436 32.06 39.82 -15.25
CA ALA A 436 31.86 39.14 -16.53
C ALA A 436 31.11 37.79 -16.39
N VAL A 437 31.32 37.05 -15.31
CA VAL A 437 30.63 35.76 -15.07
C VAL A 437 29.11 35.88 -14.90
N PHE A 438 28.61 37.08 -14.59
CA PHE A 438 27.20 37.38 -14.45
C PHE A 438 26.62 38.09 -15.68
N ASP A 439 27.45 38.68 -16.54
CA ASP A 439 27.02 39.43 -17.73
C ASP A 439 26.66 38.49 -18.89
N LEU A 440 25.38 38.46 -19.25
CA LEU A 440 24.86 37.65 -20.36
C LEU A 440 24.63 38.46 -21.64
N ASN A 441 24.98 39.75 -21.66
CA ASN A 441 24.87 40.58 -22.86
C ASN A 441 25.82 40.10 -23.95
N LEU A 442 25.38 40.18 -25.21
CA LEU A 442 26.21 39.80 -26.35
C LEU A 442 27.34 40.80 -26.66
N ARG A 443 27.25 42.03 -26.14
CA ARG A 443 28.31 43.04 -26.28
C ARG A 443 29.61 42.56 -25.63
N ASP A 444 30.73 42.90 -26.24
CA ASP A 444 32.04 42.62 -25.68
C ASP A 444 32.37 43.59 -24.53
N LEU A 445 33.07 43.08 -23.52
CA LEU A 445 33.58 43.86 -22.40
C LEU A 445 34.95 44.48 -22.74
N PRO A 446 35.38 45.53 -22.03
CA PRO A 446 36.72 46.07 -22.20
C PRO A 446 37.81 45.00 -22.04
N ASP A 447 38.76 44.98 -22.97
CA ASP A 447 39.89 44.04 -23.05
C ASP A 447 39.47 42.56 -23.10
N GLU A 448 38.27 42.29 -23.63
CA GLU A 448 37.79 40.93 -23.83
C GLU A 448 38.23 40.35 -25.18
N SER A 449 38.79 39.15 -25.13
CA SER A 449 39.19 38.39 -26.31
C SER A 449 38.58 37.00 -26.27
N TRP A 450 38.13 36.50 -27.42
CA TRP A 450 37.45 35.22 -27.58
C TRP A 450 38.34 34.20 -28.27
N ARG A 451 38.30 32.94 -27.82
CA ARG A 451 38.96 31.79 -28.46
C ARG A 451 37.95 30.66 -28.71
N PRO A 452 38.11 29.87 -29.79
CA PRO A 452 37.33 28.64 -29.99
C PRO A 452 37.43 27.71 -28.78
N LEU A 453 36.32 27.06 -28.43
CA LEU A 453 36.33 26.10 -27.34
C LEU A 453 36.78 24.71 -27.87
N PRO A 454 37.85 24.11 -27.30
CA PRO A 454 38.42 22.86 -27.81
C PRO A 454 37.41 21.71 -27.87
N GLY A 455 37.30 21.08 -29.05
CA GLY A 455 36.35 20.00 -29.36
C GLY A 455 34.93 20.48 -29.66
N PHE A 456 34.71 21.79 -29.75
CA PHE A 456 33.42 22.42 -30.05
C PHE A 456 33.56 23.59 -31.04
N GLU A 457 34.56 23.50 -31.91
CA GLU A 457 34.88 24.50 -32.93
C GLU A 457 33.67 24.77 -33.84
N GLY A 458 33.45 26.04 -34.16
CA GLY A 458 32.28 26.49 -34.93
C GLY A 458 30.94 26.42 -34.19
N LYS A 459 30.91 25.95 -32.93
CA LYS A 459 29.69 25.87 -32.10
C LYS A 459 29.74 26.77 -30.87
N TYR A 460 30.90 26.82 -30.20
CA TYR A 460 31.09 27.57 -28.97
C TYR A 460 32.46 28.26 -28.90
N VAL A 461 32.50 29.43 -28.26
CA VAL A 461 33.73 30.19 -27.96
C VAL A 461 33.77 30.58 -26.48
N ILE A 462 34.97 30.79 -25.93
CA ILE A 462 35.20 31.22 -24.55
C ILE A 462 36.05 32.49 -24.53
N SER A 463 35.75 33.42 -23.64
CA SER A 463 36.51 34.66 -23.50
C SER A 463 37.52 34.61 -22.36
N ASN A 464 38.56 35.44 -22.43
CA ASN A 464 39.56 35.62 -21.37
C ASN A 464 38.94 36.14 -20.06
N LYS A 465 37.72 36.69 -20.08
CA LYS A 465 36.97 37.13 -18.89
C LYS A 465 36.07 36.03 -18.30
N GLY A 466 36.08 34.82 -18.86
CA GLY A 466 35.30 33.69 -18.33
C GLY A 466 33.89 33.54 -18.90
N ARG A 467 33.53 34.28 -19.95
CA ARG A 467 32.24 34.14 -20.63
C ARG A 467 32.28 33.04 -21.68
N VAL A 468 31.17 32.33 -21.89
CA VAL A 468 31.05 31.28 -22.91
C VAL A 468 29.89 31.60 -23.82
N LYS A 469 30.13 31.68 -25.14
CA LYS A 469 29.14 32.07 -26.14
C LYS A 469 28.84 30.89 -27.06
N ARG A 470 27.56 30.62 -27.28
CA ARG A 470 27.05 29.73 -28.33
C ARG A 470 26.96 30.54 -29.63
N LEU A 471 27.55 30.01 -30.70
CA LEU A 471 27.50 30.60 -32.03
C LEU A 471 26.20 30.24 -32.77
N ILE A 472 25.91 30.98 -33.83
CA ILE A 472 24.78 30.77 -34.73
C ILE A 472 25.10 29.78 -35.85
N GLY A 473 24.06 29.32 -36.54
CA GLY A 473 24.18 28.68 -37.85
C GLY A 473 24.45 27.17 -37.83
N TRP A 474 24.39 26.53 -36.66
CA TRP A 474 24.62 25.09 -36.53
C TRP A 474 23.40 24.34 -35.98
N ARG A 475 23.38 23.02 -36.21
CA ARG A 475 22.25 22.13 -35.88
C ARG A 475 22.61 21.11 -34.82
N SER A 476 21.63 20.75 -34.00
CA SER A 476 21.72 19.66 -33.01
C SER A 476 20.45 18.83 -33.03
N GLY A 477 20.41 17.80 -33.89
CA GLY A 477 19.20 16.99 -34.10
C GLY A 477 18.10 17.81 -34.78
N VAL A 478 16.95 17.96 -34.13
CA VAL A 478 15.81 18.76 -34.62
C VAL A 478 15.93 20.27 -34.32
N GLU A 479 16.97 20.70 -33.60
CA GLU A 479 17.19 22.10 -33.21
C GLU A 479 18.15 22.82 -34.17
N PHE A 480 17.77 24.03 -34.61
CA PHE A 480 18.63 24.97 -35.35
C PHE A 480 18.86 26.23 -34.51
N TYR A 481 20.13 26.60 -34.28
CA TYR A 481 20.49 27.76 -33.47
C TYR A 481 20.65 29.01 -34.36
N GLU A 482 19.65 29.88 -34.35
CA GLU A 482 19.60 31.07 -35.22
C GLU A 482 20.22 32.31 -34.56
N GLU A 483 20.24 32.39 -33.22
CA GLU A 483 20.82 33.52 -32.48
C GLU A 483 21.94 33.08 -31.51
N GLU A 484 22.96 33.94 -31.39
CA GLU A 484 24.07 33.76 -30.45
C GLU A 484 23.56 33.87 -29.03
N GLN A 485 24.24 33.24 -28.06
CA GLN A 485 23.85 33.35 -26.66
C GLN A 485 25.05 33.18 -25.74
N ILE A 486 25.23 34.11 -24.79
CA ILE A 486 26.12 33.89 -23.64
C ILE A 486 25.45 32.87 -22.71
N LEU A 487 26.17 31.79 -22.40
CA LEU A 487 25.67 30.71 -21.55
C LEU A 487 25.73 31.11 -20.07
N SER A 488 24.65 30.84 -19.35
CA SER A 488 24.62 31.00 -17.90
C SER A 488 25.55 29.98 -17.22
N LEU A 489 26.61 30.49 -16.57
CA LEU A 489 27.49 29.71 -15.72
C LEU A 489 26.77 29.21 -14.47
N LYS A 490 27.25 28.09 -13.90
CA LYS A 490 26.67 27.42 -12.74
C LYS A 490 27.74 27.17 -11.68
N LEU A 491 27.33 27.21 -10.42
CA LEU A 491 28.19 26.89 -9.27
C LEU A 491 28.03 25.42 -8.84
N LYS A 492 29.15 24.74 -8.57
CA LYS A 492 29.17 23.48 -7.81
C LYS A 492 29.71 23.78 -6.41
N LYS A 493 28.86 23.66 -5.39
CA LYS A 493 29.26 23.74 -3.97
C LYS A 493 29.85 22.38 -3.55
N THR A 494 31.14 22.37 -3.26
CA THR A 494 31.98 21.25 -2.76
C THR A 494 33.05 21.87 -1.84
N ASP A 495 33.87 21.06 -1.15
CA ASP A 495 34.97 21.54 -0.30
C ASP A 495 35.94 22.49 -1.03
N SER A 496 36.01 22.37 -2.37
CA SER A 496 36.57 23.38 -3.26
C SER A 496 35.50 23.77 -4.28
N PRO A 497 34.84 24.94 -4.15
CA PRO A 497 33.76 25.36 -5.04
C PRO A 497 34.32 25.82 -6.39
N TYR A 498 33.61 25.53 -7.49
CA TYR A 498 34.02 25.95 -8.83
C TYR A 498 32.85 26.25 -9.76
N LEU A 499 33.11 27.11 -10.75
CA LEU A 499 32.17 27.43 -11.82
C LEU A 499 32.27 26.42 -12.98
N TYR A 500 31.12 26.10 -13.57
CA TYR A 500 31.01 25.19 -14.72
C TYR A 500 29.89 25.60 -15.66
N PHE A 501 29.93 25.09 -16.88
CA PHE A 501 28.87 25.27 -17.89
C PHE A 501 28.60 23.96 -18.62
N ASN A 502 27.46 23.92 -19.31
CA ASN A 502 27.02 22.77 -20.09
C ASN A 502 26.96 23.13 -21.56
N LEU A 503 27.54 22.29 -22.40
CA LEU A 503 27.50 22.34 -23.85
C LEU A 503 26.56 21.27 -24.36
N ARG A 504 25.89 21.52 -25.49
CA ARG A 504 24.98 20.57 -26.11
C ARG A 504 25.42 20.35 -27.55
N THR A 505 25.42 19.09 -27.98
CA THR A 505 25.59 18.70 -29.37
C THR A 505 24.62 17.57 -29.69
N ASN A 506 24.62 17.12 -30.94
CA ASN A 506 23.95 15.89 -31.38
C ASN A 506 24.43 14.65 -30.60
N GLU A 507 25.68 14.65 -30.12
CA GLU A 507 26.29 13.54 -29.38
C GLU A 507 25.91 13.53 -27.89
N GLY A 508 25.36 14.63 -27.36
CA GLY A 508 24.87 14.69 -25.99
C GLY A 508 25.11 16.01 -25.28
N ARG A 509 25.23 15.95 -23.94
CA ARG A 509 25.47 17.11 -23.08
C ARG A 509 26.80 16.97 -22.35
N PHE A 510 27.67 17.96 -22.49
CA PHE A 510 29.01 17.95 -21.94
C PHE A 510 29.16 19.02 -20.87
N LYS A 511 29.59 18.61 -19.67
CA LYS A 511 29.86 19.53 -18.56
C LYS A 511 31.34 19.90 -18.55
N LYS A 512 31.68 21.18 -18.59
CA LYS A 512 33.07 21.68 -18.55
C LYS A 512 33.30 22.61 -17.36
N ARG A 513 34.44 22.47 -16.68
CA ARG A 513 34.85 23.34 -15.56
C ARG A 513 35.47 24.61 -16.14
N LEU A 514 35.00 25.78 -15.69
CA LEU A 514 35.42 27.06 -16.25
C LEU A 514 36.93 27.32 -16.08
N PRO A 515 37.54 27.19 -14.88
CA PRO A 515 38.98 27.47 -14.71
C PRO A 515 39.87 26.56 -15.58
N ARG A 516 39.46 25.31 -15.78
CA ARG A 516 40.19 24.34 -16.62
C ARG A 516 40.19 24.74 -18.09
N MET A 517 39.04 25.20 -18.60
CA MET A 517 38.96 25.66 -19.99
C MET A 517 39.67 26.99 -20.17
N LEU A 518 39.61 27.90 -19.20
CA LEU A 518 40.31 29.18 -19.26
C LEU A 518 41.83 29.00 -19.27
N TYR A 519 42.36 28.15 -18.39
CA TYR A 519 43.79 27.89 -18.36
C TYR A 519 44.28 27.28 -19.68
N TYR A 520 43.58 26.25 -20.17
CA TYR A 520 43.88 25.62 -21.45
C TYR A 520 43.86 26.64 -22.61
N CYS A 521 42.80 27.44 -22.70
CA CYS A 521 42.63 28.33 -23.84
C CYS A 521 43.57 29.53 -23.83
N PHE A 522 44.03 30.01 -22.67
CA PHE A 522 44.75 31.29 -22.55
C PHE A 522 46.17 31.23 -21.97
N PHE A 523 46.60 30.10 -21.39
CA PHE A 523 47.97 29.96 -20.86
C PHE A 523 48.73 28.81 -21.49
N GLU A 524 48.31 27.56 -21.25
CA GLU A 524 49.07 26.38 -21.60
C GLU A 524 48.13 25.23 -21.99
N GLU A 525 48.40 24.59 -23.13
CA GLU A 525 47.66 23.41 -23.58
C GLU A 525 48.12 22.15 -22.83
N PHE A 526 47.17 21.33 -22.39
CA PHE A 526 47.43 20.06 -21.69
C PHE A 526 46.28 19.09 -21.94
N ASP A 527 46.45 17.79 -21.68
CA ASP A 527 45.37 16.83 -21.90
C ASP A 527 44.13 17.12 -21.03
N LEU A 528 43.06 17.58 -21.67
CA LEU A 528 41.81 17.92 -21.01
C LEU A 528 41.14 16.70 -20.36
N ASN A 529 41.46 15.48 -20.78
CA ASN A 529 40.95 14.23 -20.22
C ASN A 529 41.74 13.72 -19.02
N ASP A 530 42.96 14.21 -18.80
CA ASP A 530 43.80 13.80 -17.68
C ASP A 530 43.24 14.32 -16.34
N ARG A 531 42.77 13.40 -15.51
CA ARG A 531 42.16 13.71 -14.20
C ARG A 531 43.18 13.97 -13.09
N THR A 532 44.46 13.69 -13.34
CA THR A 532 45.56 13.88 -12.39
C THR A 532 46.06 15.32 -12.36
N LEU A 533 45.74 16.11 -13.39
CA LEU A 533 46.09 17.52 -13.49
C LEU A 533 44.97 18.42 -12.98
N TRP A 534 45.26 19.26 -11.99
CA TRP A 534 44.29 20.17 -11.36
C TRP A 534 44.64 21.63 -11.63
N ILE A 535 43.61 22.45 -11.89
CA ILE A 535 43.76 23.91 -11.89
C ILE A 535 43.41 24.41 -10.50
N ILE A 536 44.40 24.99 -9.82
CA ILE A 536 44.19 25.73 -8.59
C ILE A 536 43.81 27.15 -8.96
N ASN A 537 42.72 27.63 -8.36
CA ASN A 537 42.23 28.97 -8.52
C ASN A 537 42.50 29.77 -7.24
N GLU A 538 43.44 30.71 -7.31
CA GLU A 538 43.87 31.54 -6.18
C GLU A 538 43.15 32.92 -6.18
N ASN A 539 42.12 33.09 -7.01
CA ASN A 539 41.25 34.26 -6.96
C ASN A 539 40.48 34.33 -5.63
N GLU A 540 40.39 35.54 -5.06
CA GLU A 540 39.66 35.79 -3.81
C GLU A 540 38.17 35.46 -3.92
N THR A 541 37.58 35.71 -5.10
CA THR A 541 36.18 35.39 -5.37
C THR A 541 36.03 34.62 -6.67
N LEU A 542 35.02 33.75 -6.76
CA LEU A 542 34.77 32.96 -7.97
C LEU A 542 34.21 33.78 -9.13
N TRP A 543 33.73 34.99 -8.87
CA TRP A 543 33.09 35.85 -9.87
C TRP A 543 33.97 36.98 -10.39
N ASP A 544 35.15 37.17 -9.79
CA ASP A 544 36.18 38.06 -10.28
C ASP A 544 37.39 37.22 -10.69
N MET A 545 37.40 36.82 -11.96
CA MET A 545 38.34 35.85 -12.50
C MET A 545 39.57 36.55 -13.08
N ASP A 546 40.64 36.62 -12.30
CA ASP A 546 41.98 36.93 -12.78
C ASP A 546 42.66 35.64 -13.27
N LEU A 547 42.97 35.63 -14.56
CA LEU A 547 43.62 34.52 -15.23
C LEU A 547 45.01 34.23 -14.65
N SER A 548 45.77 35.25 -14.25
CA SER A 548 47.13 35.10 -13.70
C SER A 548 47.19 34.32 -12.39
N LYS A 549 46.05 34.21 -11.69
CA LYS A 549 45.87 33.47 -10.44
C LYS A 549 45.41 32.03 -10.65
N LEU A 550 45.48 31.52 -11.88
CA LEU A 550 45.26 30.12 -12.21
C LEU A 550 46.61 29.41 -12.37
N SER A 551 46.80 28.28 -11.68
CA SER A 551 48.00 27.45 -11.84
C SER A 551 47.64 25.99 -12.07
N LEU A 552 48.36 25.35 -13.00
CA LEU A 552 48.29 23.91 -13.24
C LEU A 552 49.20 23.18 -12.25
N ARG A 553 48.65 22.24 -11.50
CA ARG A 553 49.42 21.40 -10.56
C ARG A 553 49.10 19.93 -10.74
N SER A 554 50.08 19.07 -10.48
CA SER A 554 49.83 17.64 -10.36
C SER A 554 49.08 17.33 -9.06
N MET A 555 48.25 16.30 -9.05
CA MET A 555 47.49 15.87 -7.87
C MET A 555 48.40 15.50 -6.69
N ALA A 556 49.61 15.00 -6.95
CA ALA A 556 50.60 14.65 -5.92
C ALA A 556 51.16 15.90 -5.21
N ASP A 557 51.45 16.96 -5.97
CA ASP A 557 52.04 18.19 -5.43
C ASP A 557 51.00 19.03 -4.66
N ALA A 558 49.74 19.04 -5.12
CA ALA A 558 48.65 19.76 -4.47
C ALA A 558 48.23 19.17 -3.10
N LEU A 559 48.47 17.88 -2.86
CA LEU A 559 48.16 17.20 -1.60
C LEU A 559 49.25 17.40 -0.52
N ASN A 560 50.52 17.55 -0.92
CA ASN A 560 51.64 17.71 0.02
C ASN A 560 51.66 19.08 0.72
N GLU A 561 51.23 20.17 0.06
CA GLU A 561 51.15 21.50 0.69
C GLU A 561 50.00 21.65 1.70
N ARG A 562 48.92 20.87 1.57
CA ARG A 562 47.83 20.88 2.57
C ARG A 562 48.27 20.30 3.92
N LYS A 563 49.34 19.49 3.95
CA LYS A 563 49.92 18.93 5.18
C LYS A 563 50.92 19.87 5.87
N THR A 564 51.46 20.87 5.18
CA THR A 564 52.45 21.81 5.75
C THR A 564 51.83 23.12 6.25
N LYS A 565 50.53 23.34 6.05
CA LYS A 565 49.77 24.50 6.56
C LYS A 565 48.72 24.18 7.65
N THR A 566 48.77 22.97 8.21
CA THR A 566 48.13 22.58 9.48
C THR A 566 49.21 22.29 10.48
#